data_AF-A0A2G1WHK0-F1
#
_entry.id   AF-A0A2G1WHK0-F1
#
_cell.length_a   1.000
_cell.length_b   1.000
_cell.length_c   1.000
_cell.angle_alpha   90.00
_cell.angle_beta   90.00
_cell.angle_gamma   90.00
#
_symmetry.space_group_name_H-M   'P 1'
#
loop_
_entity.id
_entity.type
_entity.pdbx_description
1 polymer ?
#
loop_
_entity_poly.entity_id
_entity_poly.type
_entity_poly.pdbx_seq_one_letter_code
_entity_poly.pdbx_strand_id
1 'polypeptide(L)'
;MTPIRTAVPTAEEARALLTGIRRTADVDIDVDAIAAELADDEPDAALLDLVATPFASVADVDERLARAESYLRERGDRRAVFLTVYSRMTATVRTAIDDGAFIDAEWAASYLVAFAERYRRALVAFEQRDFESLPRPWLIAFAAGARGETLVAQDALLGINAHITYDLTYTLGDIGIDPDRDAKRADHDRINAILARLVQTAQDALVETYAAVGIAGIDRLLDPLDDRLALLGLKGTREFAWRNAVLRADLPAWAGERYVDWRTETLSTGAAAVVLAPDVDGDTAARLRDAEAEVDAASAFCETVRRRL
;
A
#
# COMPACT_ATOMS: atom_id res chain seq x y z
N MET A 1 15.37 13.27 29.28
CA MET A 1 14.49 12.73 28.23
C MET A 1 14.50 11.23 28.36
N THR A 2 13.37 10.64 28.74
CA THR A 2 13.25 9.18 28.90
C THR A 2 13.38 8.56 27.51
N PRO A 3 14.40 7.72 27.25
CA PRO A 3 14.58 7.11 25.94
C PRO A 3 13.36 6.24 25.67
N ILE A 4 12.84 6.34 24.46
CA ILE A 4 11.63 5.66 24.07
C ILE A 4 11.89 4.15 24.21
N ARG A 5 10.92 3.44 24.79
CA ARG A 5 10.82 1.97 24.81
C ARG A 5 10.61 1.38 23.40
N THR A 6 11.18 1.96 22.34
CA THR A 6 10.94 1.61 20.93
C THR A 6 11.83 0.50 20.41
N ALA A 7 12.98 0.25 21.04
CA ALA A 7 13.90 -0.80 20.59
C ALA A 7 13.34 -2.22 20.79
N VAL A 8 12.38 -2.39 21.71
CA VAL A 8 11.70 -3.67 21.93
C VAL A 8 10.35 -3.64 21.20
N PRO A 9 10.06 -4.64 20.34
CA PRO A 9 8.74 -4.77 19.73
C PRO A 9 7.66 -4.85 20.81
N THR A 10 6.51 -4.22 20.57
CA THR A 10 5.32 -4.48 21.39
C THR A 10 4.91 -5.95 21.25
N ALA A 11 4.10 -6.47 22.17
CA ALA A 11 3.59 -7.84 22.06
C ALA A 11 2.80 -8.06 20.77
N GLU A 12 2.10 -7.03 20.29
CA GLU A 12 1.38 -7.02 19.02
C GLU A 12 2.34 -7.06 17.83
N GLU A 13 3.36 -6.19 17.80
CA GLU A 13 4.40 -6.20 16.76
C GLU A 13 5.15 -7.54 16.73
N ALA A 14 5.47 -8.12 17.88
CA ALA A 14 6.13 -9.42 17.98
C ALA A 14 5.26 -10.55 17.41
N ARG A 15 3.95 -10.55 17.69
CA ARG A 15 3.01 -11.51 17.08
C ARG A 15 2.91 -11.31 15.58
N ALA A 16 2.79 -10.06 15.12
CA ALA A 16 2.70 -9.74 13.69
C ALA A 16 3.97 -10.18 12.94
N LEU A 17 5.16 -9.93 13.50
CA LEU A 17 6.43 -10.41 12.95
C LEU A 17 6.51 -11.94 12.94
N LEU A 18 6.13 -12.62 14.02
CA LEU A 18 6.11 -14.09 14.07
C LEU A 18 5.15 -14.69 13.05
N THR A 19 3.95 -14.11 12.91
CA THR A 19 2.98 -14.50 11.89
C THR A 19 3.55 -14.26 10.50
N GLY A 20 4.17 -13.10 10.26
CA GLY A 20 4.80 -12.78 8.99
C GLY A 20 5.87 -13.80 8.59
N ILE A 21 6.80 -14.11 9.51
CA ILE A 21 7.84 -15.13 9.28
C ILE A 21 7.23 -16.49 8.93
N ARG A 22 6.24 -16.95 9.72
CA ARG A 22 5.58 -18.24 9.46
C ARG A 22 4.91 -18.25 8.10
N ARG A 23 4.16 -17.20 7.77
CA ARG A 23 3.38 -17.14 6.53
C ARG A 23 4.25 -16.98 5.30
N THR A 24 5.35 -16.23 5.37
CA THR A 24 6.33 -16.18 4.28
C THR A 24 7.04 -17.53 4.08
N ALA A 25 7.16 -18.35 5.12
CA ALA A 25 7.67 -19.72 4.98
C ALA A 25 6.61 -20.70 4.46
N ASP A 26 5.33 -20.50 4.80
CA ASP A 26 4.21 -21.37 4.40
C ASP A 26 3.74 -21.08 2.96
N VAL A 27 3.69 -19.81 2.57
CA VAL A 27 3.39 -19.35 1.22
C VAL A 27 4.73 -19.22 0.53
N ASP A 28 5.14 -20.26 -0.20
CA ASP A 28 6.37 -20.32 -0.98
C ASP A 28 6.29 -19.33 -2.16
N ILE A 29 6.26 -18.02 -1.84
CA ILE A 29 6.25 -16.94 -2.82
C ILE A 29 7.66 -16.89 -3.39
N ASP A 30 7.84 -17.63 -4.48
CA ASP A 30 9.05 -17.61 -5.27
C ASP A 30 9.08 -16.30 -6.09
N VAL A 31 9.59 -15.25 -5.43
CA VAL A 31 9.74 -13.92 -6.01
C VAL A 31 10.65 -13.95 -7.25
N ASP A 32 11.62 -14.86 -7.28
CA ASP A 32 12.56 -15.01 -8.40
C ASP A 32 11.86 -15.68 -9.60
N ALA A 33 11.02 -16.69 -9.36
CA ALA A 33 10.16 -17.24 -10.41
C ALA A 33 9.15 -16.21 -10.91
N ILE A 34 8.57 -15.41 -10.02
CA ILE A 34 7.64 -14.33 -10.41
C ILE A 34 8.32 -13.33 -11.34
N ALA A 35 9.53 -12.91 -10.97
CA ALA A 35 10.36 -12.02 -11.76
C ALA A 35 10.73 -12.63 -13.12
N ALA A 36 11.12 -13.90 -13.15
CA ALA A 36 11.49 -14.60 -14.37
C ALA A 36 10.32 -14.72 -15.37
N GLU A 37 9.12 -15.03 -14.88
CA GLU A 37 7.91 -15.12 -15.71
C GLU A 37 7.53 -13.78 -16.33
N LEU A 38 7.78 -12.68 -15.62
CA LEU A 38 7.46 -11.33 -16.05
C LEU A 38 8.61 -10.65 -16.83
N ALA A 39 9.78 -11.28 -16.95
CA ALA A 39 10.97 -10.63 -17.53
C ALA A 39 10.84 -10.34 -19.03
N ASP A 40 10.04 -11.13 -19.76
CA ASP A 40 9.93 -11.08 -21.21
C ASP A 40 8.83 -10.13 -21.72
N ASP A 41 7.98 -9.60 -20.83
CA ASP A 41 6.95 -8.63 -21.21
C ASP A 41 7.57 -7.27 -21.56
N GLU A 42 7.11 -6.66 -22.66
CA GLU A 42 7.57 -5.33 -23.06
C GLU A 42 7.09 -4.24 -22.09
N PRO A 43 7.97 -3.27 -21.72
CA PRO A 43 7.58 -2.11 -20.93
C PRO A 43 6.55 -1.23 -21.64
N ASP A 44 5.55 -0.77 -20.90
CA ASP A 44 4.60 0.25 -21.32
C ASP A 44 5.26 1.64 -21.30
N ALA A 45 5.77 2.05 -22.46
CA ALA A 45 6.41 3.34 -22.65
C ALA A 45 5.50 4.53 -22.31
N ALA A 46 4.20 4.43 -22.55
CA ALA A 46 3.27 5.52 -22.27
C ALA A 46 2.98 5.66 -20.77
N LEU A 47 2.91 4.54 -20.04
CA LEU A 47 2.89 4.59 -18.58
C LEU A 47 4.19 5.17 -18.03
N LEU A 48 5.35 4.71 -18.53
CA LEU A 48 6.65 5.23 -18.13
C LEU A 48 6.76 6.74 -18.35
N ASP A 49 6.30 7.27 -19.47
CA ASP A 49 6.33 8.71 -19.73
C ASP A 49 5.56 9.53 -18.68
N LEU A 50 4.47 8.98 -18.12
CA LEU A 50 3.72 9.65 -17.05
C LEU A 50 4.50 9.69 -15.72
N VAL A 51 5.34 8.69 -15.46
CA VAL A 51 6.01 8.49 -14.16
C VAL A 51 7.55 8.51 -14.23
N ALA A 52 8.16 8.85 -15.36
CA ALA A 52 9.60 8.73 -15.58
C ALA A 52 10.44 9.62 -14.65
N THR A 53 9.99 10.86 -14.43
CA THR A 53 10.72 11.86 -13.63
C THR A 53 10.19 11.93 -12.20
N PRO A 54 11.04 12.28 -11.21
CA PRO A 54 10.59 12.56 -9.85
C PRO A 54 9.49 13.62 -9.79
N PHE A 55 8.67 13.58 -8.75
CA PHE A 55 7.64 14.59 -8.53
C PHE A 55 8.24 15.91 -8.01
N ALA A 56 7.74 17.04 -8.54
CA ALA A 56 8.25 18.37 -8.19
C ALA A 56 7.48 19.03 -7.03
N SER A 57 6.22 18.66 -6.82
CA SER A 57 5.34 19.28 -5.81
C SER A 57 4.12 18.42 -5.52
N VAL A 58 3.35 18.75 -4.48
CA VAL A 58 2.06 18.09 -4.18
C VAL A 58 1.08 18.16 -5.36
N ALA A 59 1.05 19.30 -6.07
CA ALA A 59 0.19 19.45 -7.24
C ALA A 59 0.61 18.56 -8.42
N ASP A 60 1.92 18.41 -8.62
CA ASP A 60 2.50 17.53 -9.64
C ASP A 60 2.21 16.05 -9.33
N VAL A 61 2.32 15.65 -8.06
CA VAL A 61 1.93 14.32 -7.59
C VAL A 61 0.46 14.04 -7.93
N ASP A 62 -0.44 14.93 -7.52
CA ASP A 62 -1.88 14.78 -7.70
C ASP A 62 -2.25 14.64 -9.18
N GLU A 63 -1.72 15.52 -10.05
CA GLU A 63 -1.97 15.48 -11.49
C GLU A 63 -1.47 14.16 -12.12
N ARG A 64 -0.19 13.82 -11.88
CA ARG A 64 0.45 12.70 -12.59
C ARG A 64 -0.04 11.35 -12.10
N LEU A 65 -0.33 11.20 -10.79
CA LEU A 65 -0.97 9.99 -10.28
C LEU A 65 -2.39 9.83 -10.82
N ALA A 66 -3.17 10.91 -10.95
CA ALA A 66 -4.50 10.85 -11.56
C ALA A 66 -4.45 10.46 -13.05
N ARG A 67 -3.44 10.96 -13.78
CA ARG A 67 -3.22 10.58 -15.18
C ARG A 67 -2.80 9.11 -15.33
N ALA A 68 -1.88 8.64 -14.48
CA ALA A 68 -1.48 7.23 -14.45
C ALA A 68 -2.64 6.31 -14.04
N GLU A 69 -3.45 6.72 -13.06
CA GLU A 69 -4.68 6.01 -12.68
C GLU A 69 -5.62 5.84 -13.86
N SER A 70 -5.95 6.94 -14.53
CA SER A 70 -6.92 6.90 -15.62
C SER A 70 -6.38 6.10 -16.81
N TYR A 71 -5.07 6.19 -17.08
CA TYR A 71 -4.39 5.40 -18.11
C TYR A 71 -4.50 3.89 -17.85
N LEU A 72 -4.21 3.43 -16.63
CA LEU A 72 -4.29 2.02 -16.24
C LEU A 72 -5.74 1.53 -16.23
N ARG A 73 -6.66 2.32 -15.68
CA ARG A 73 -8.08 1.98 -15.61
C ARG A 73 -8.71 1.81 -17.00
N GLU A 74 -8.41 2.71 -17.93
CA GLU A 74 -8.91 2.63 -19.31
C GLU A 74 -8.43 1.38 -20.07
N ARG A 75 -7.39 0.71 -19.56
CA ARG A 75 -6.84 -0.54 -20.08
C ARG A 75 -7.30 -1.77 -19.32
N GLY A 76 -8.14 -1.61 -18.29
CA GLY A 76 -8.52 -2.70 -17.40
C GLY A 76 -7.36 -3.26 -16.59
N ASP A 77 -6.28 -2.48 -16.41
CA ASP A 77 -5.11 -2.93 -15.64
C ASP A 77 -5.42 -2.90 -14.14
N ARG A 78 -5.28 -4.05 -13.47
CA ARG A 78 -5.61 -4.21 -12.04
C ARG A 78 -4.71 -3.38 -11.12
N ARG A 79 -3.56 -2.91 -11.58
CA ARG A 79 -2.73 -1.93 -10.85
C ARG A 79 -3.48 -0.61 -10.61
N ALA A 80 -4.50 -0.31 -11.41
CA ALA A 80 -5.39 0.83 -11.20
C ALA A 80 -6.21 0.75 -9.90
N VAL A 81 -6.46 -0.45 -9.37
CA VAL A 81 -7.31 -0.65 -8.18
C VAL A 81 -6.74 0.08 -6.97
N PHE A 82 -5.48 -0.20 -6.61
CA PHE A 82 -4.78 0.52 -5.54
C PHE A 82 -4.56 1.99 -5.92
N LEU A 83 -4.13 2.26 -7.16
CA LEU A 83 -3.80 3.63 -7.57
C LEU A 83 -5.02 4.56 -7.54
N THR A 84 -6.23 4.04 -7.76
CA THR A 84 -7.48 4.81 -7.63
C THR A 84 -7.71 5.25 -6.19
N VAL A 85 -7.57 4.35 -5.24
CA VAL A 85 -7.68 4.68 -3.81
C VAL A 85 -6.59 5.67 -3.42
N TYR A 86 -5.36 5.43 -3.86
CA TYR A 86 -4.21 6.27 -3.52
C TYR A 86 -4.31 7.69 -4.11
N SER A 87 -4.69 7.84 -5.38
CA SER A 87 -4.89 9.14 -6.01
C SER A 87 -5.93 9.98 -5.26
N ARG A 88 -7.03 9.36 -4.81
CA ARG A 88 -8.05 10.05 -4.01
C ARG A 88 -7.55 10.45 -2.62
N MET A 89 -6.75 9.59 -1.98
CA MET A 89 -6.09 9.91 -0.72
C MET A 89 -5.16 11.11 -0.86
N THR A 90 -4.33 11.13 -1.90
CA THR A 90 -3.41 12.21 -2.21
C THR A 90 -4.15 13.53 -2.43
N ALA A 91 -5.21 13.55 -3.24
CA ALA A 91 -6.05 14.73 -3.48
C ALA A 91 -6.67 15.27 -2.18
N THR A 92 -7.14 14.37 -1.31
CA THR A 92 -7.75 14.77 -0.02
C THR A 92 -6.71 15.38 0.92
N VAL A 93 -5.51 14.80 1.01
CA VAL A 93 -4.43 15.33 1.85
C VAL A 93 -3.91 16.66 1.29
N ARG A 94 -3.79 16.80 -0.03
CA ARG A 94 -3.47 18.07 -0.69
C ARG A 94 -4.44 19.18 -0.26
N THR A 95 -5.75 18.94 -0.38
CA THR A 95 -6.75 19.93 0.04
C THR A 95 -6.59 20.29 1.52
N ALA A 96 -6.33 19.32 2.39
CA ALA A 96 -6.07 19.59 3.81
C ALA A 96 -4.80 20.42 4.06
N ILE A 97 -3.76 20.27 3.23
CA ILE A 97 -2.56 21.14 3.26
C ILE A 97 -2.94 22.56 2.86
N ASP A 98 -3.66 22.71 1.74
CA ASP A 98 -4.09 24.00 1.21
C ASP A 98 -5.02 24.74 2.19
N ASP A 99 -5.86 24.01 2.92
CA ASP A 99 -6.76 24.53 3.96
C ASP A 99 -6.05 24.86 5.30
N GLY A 100 -4.74 24.64 5.39
CA GLY A 100 -3.95 24.94 6.59
C GLY A 100 -4.25 24.00 7.77
N ALA A 101 -4.61 22.74 7.50
CA ALA A 101 -4.96 21.78 8.54
C ALA A 101 -3.73 21.29 9.35
N PHE A 102 -2.51 21.46 8.84
CA PHE A 102 -1.27 20.95 9.43
C PHE A 102 -0.52 22.01 10.25
N ILE A 103 0.18 21.56 11.29
CA ILE A 103 1.03 22.42 12.12
C ILE A 103 2.25 22.87 11.30
N ASP A 104 2.87 21.92 10.60
CA ASP A 104 3.96 22.12 9.66
C ASP A 104 3.53 21.68 8.26
N ALA A 105 2.93 22.62 7.52
CA ALA A 105 2.43 22.38 6.17
C ALA A 105 3.56 22.07 5.17
N GLU A 106 4.76 22.61 5.38
CA GLU A 106 5.92 22.35 4.52
C GLU A 106 6.43 20.92 4.72
N TRP A 107 6.49 20.45 5.97
CA TRP A 107 6.79 19.06 6.28
C TRP A 107 5.72 18.11 5.75
N ALA A 108 4.43 18.44 5.91
CA ALA A 108 3.33 17.62 5.37
C ALA A 108 3.38 17.52 3.83
N ALA A 109 3.72 18.62 3.14
CA ALA A 109 3.91 18.62 1.68
C ALA A 109 5.12 17.77 1.26
N SER A 110 6.25 17.93 1.96
CA SER A 110 7.47 17.14 1.71
C SER A 110 7.25 15.65 1.95
N TYR A 111 6.51 15.32 3.02
CA TYR A 111 6.05 13.96 3.31
C TYR A 111 5.24 13.41 2.14
N LEU A 112 4.16 14.08 1.72
CA LEU A 112 3.32 13.60 0.63
C LEU A 112 4.12 13.35 -0.66
N VAL A 113 5.00 14.27 -1.05
CA VAL A 113 5.84 14.13 -2.24
C VAL A 113 6.82 12.97 -2.12
N ALA A 114 7.53 12.86 -0.99
CA ALA A 114 8.47 11.76 -0.77
C ALA A 114 7.77 10.40 -0.72
N PHE A 115 6.55 10.35 -0.17
CA PHE A 115 5.75 9.14 -0.13
C PHE A 115 5.32 8.69 -1.52
N ALA A 116 4.85 9.63 -2.35
CA ALA A 116 4.51 9.37 -3.74
C ALA A 116 5.72 8.94 -4.57
N GLU A 117 6.88 9.53 -4.31
CA GLU A 117 8.12 9.17 -4.99
C GLU A 117 8.51 7.70 -4.75
N ARG A 118 8.22 7.15 -3.56
CA ARG A 118 8.42 5.71 -3.28
C ARG A 118 7.55 4.83 -4.16
N TYR A 119 6.25 5.13 -4.27
CA TYR A 119 5.35 4.42 -5.18
C TYR A 119 5.80 4.56 -6.64
N ARG A 120 6.16 5.77 -7.08
CA ARG A 120 6.63 6.04 -8.45
C ARG A 120 7.85 5.19 -8.79
N ARG A 121 8.84 5.14 -7.90
CA ARG A 121 10.04 4.33 -8.08
C ARG A 121 9.72 2.84 -8.19
N ALA A 122 8.81 2.34 -7.35
CA ALA A 122 8.35 0.96 -7.43
C ALA A 122 7.64 0.67 -8.76
N LEU A 123 6.74 1.56 -9.21
CA LEU A 123 6.04 1.39 -10.48
C LEU A 123 7.00 1.41 -11.67
N VAL A 124 7.96 2.35 -11.68
CA VAL A 124 8.99 2.42 -12.73
C VAL A 124 9.87 1.18 -12.74
N ALA A 125 10.34 0.72 -11.58
CA ALA A 125 11.17 -0.48 -11.48
C ALA A 125 10.42 -1.73 -11.98
N PHE A 126 9.15 -1.88 -11.60
CA PHE A 126 8.31 -2.97 -12.10
C PHE A 126 8.11 -2.90 -13.61
N GLU A 127 7.79 -1.72 -14.15
CA GLU A 127 7.53 -1.55 -15.59
C GLU A 127 8.80 -1.75 -16.43
N GLN A 128 9.97 -1.37 -15.91
CA GLN A 128 11.28 -1.60 -16.54
C GLN A 128 11.82 -3.01 -16.33
N ARG A 129 11.11 -3.87 -15.58
CA ARG A 129 11.55 -5.22 -15.18
C ARG A 129 12.86 -5.21 -14.38
N ASP A 130 13.14 -4.11 -13.70
CA ASP A 130 14.24 -3.97 -12.73
C ASP A 130 13.80 -4.51 -11.36
N PHE A 131 13.55 -5.81 -11.32
CA PHE A 131 13.02 -6.49 -10.13
C PHE A 131 14.01 -6.52 -8.96
N GLU A 132 15.31 -6.37 -9.23
CA GLU A 132 16.35 -6.28 -8.19
C GLU A 132 16.21 -4.98 -7.37
N SER A 133 15.77 -3.88 -7.99
CA SER A 133 15.55 -2.60 -7.29
C SER A 133 14.14 -2.46 -6.70
N LEU A 134 13.24 -3.37 -7.04
CA LEU A 134 11.84 -3.36 -6.60
C LEU A 134 11.69 -3.99 -5.21
N PRO A 135 11.08 -3.29 -4.23
CA PRO A 135 10.76 -3.91 -2.96
C PRO A 135 9.86 -5.14 -3.13
N ARG A 136 10.20 -6.24 -2.46
CA ARG A 136 9.42 -7.49 -2.47
C ARG A 136 7.91 -7.31 -2.27
N PRO A 137 7.39 -6.52 -1.31
CA PRO A 137 5.95 -6.33 -1.17
C PRO A 137 5.32 -5.66 -2.41
N TRP A 138 6.05 -4.78 -3.11
CA TRP A 138 5.59 -4.19 -4.37
C TRP A 138 5.65 -5.17 -5.53
N LEU A 139 6.69 -5.98 -5.64
CA LEU A 139 6.76 -7.04 -6.64
C LEU A 139 5.58 -8.00 -6.51
N ILE A 140 5.26 -8.43 -5.27
CA ILE A 140 4.10 -9.28 -5.01
C ILE A 140 2.80 -8.58 -5.42
N ALA A 141 2.60 -7.32 -5.02
CA ALA A 141 1.39 -6.57 -5.33
C ALA A 141 1.18 -6.38 -6.85
N PHE A 142 2.22 -5.95 -7.56
CA PHE A 142 2.13 -5.71 -9.00
C PHE A 142 2.04 -7.01 -9.80
N ALA A 143 2.77 -8.05 -9.43
CA ALA A 143 2.68 -9.34 -10.09
C ALA A 143 1.29 -9.97 -9.95
N ALA A 144 0.72 -9.94 -8.74
CA ALA A 144 -0.64 -10.46 -8.52
C ALA A 144 -1.68 -9.74 -9.40
N GLY A 145 -1.60 -8.41 -9.46
CA GLY A 145 -2.46 -7.60 -10.32
C GLY A 145 -2.24 -7.88 -11.81
N ALA A 146 -1.00 -7.96 -12.28
CA ALA A 146 -0.67 -8.23 -13.68
C ALA A 146 -1.13 -9.62 -14.15
N ARG A 147 -1.11 -10.61 -13.26
CA ARG A 147 -1.54 -11.99 -13.57
C ARG A 147 -3.04 -12.21 -13.45
N GLY A 148 -3.78 -11.29 -12.82
CA GLY A 148 -5.21 -11.46 -12.55
C GLY A 148 -5.52 -12.63 -11.61
N GLU A 149 -4.57 -12.99 -10.75
CA GLU A 149 -4.68 -14.15 -9.85
C GLU A 149 -5.47 -13.85 -8.56
N THR A 150 -5.75 -12.58 -8.32
CA THR A 150 -6.34 -12.04 -7.09
C THR A 150 -7.73 -11.47 -7.31
N LEU A 151 -8.47 -11.32 -6.22
CA LEU A 151 -9.72 -10.56 -6.15
C LEU A 151 -9.44 -9.05 -6.07
N VAL A 152 -10.41 -8.22 -6.45
CA VAL A 152 -10.24 -6.74 -6.43
C VAL A 152 -9.88 -6.24 -5.03
N ALA A 153 -10.50 -6.81 -4.00
CA ALA A 153 -10.16 -6.52 -2.61
C ALA A 153 -8.71 -6.89 -2.25
N GLN A 154 -8.18 -8.00 -2.79
CA GLN A 154 -6.80 -8.41 -2.55
C GLN A 154 -5.82 -7.45 -3.21
N ASP A 155 -6.06 -6.98 -4.44
CA ASP A 155 -5.20 -5.99 -5.10
C ASP A 155 -5.11 -4.69 -4.32
N ALA A 156 -6.25 -4.19 -3.84
CA ALA A 156 -6.31 -2.99 -3.01
C ALA A 156 -5.48 -3.17 -1.73
N LEU A 157 -5.65 -4.30 -1.04
CA LEU A 157 -4.95 -4.59 0.21
C LEU A 157 -3.45 -4.82 0.02
N LEU A 158 -3.03 -5.46 -1.06
CA LEU A 158 -1.62 -5.66 -1.39
C LEU A 158 -0.91 -4.32 -1.62
N GLY A 159 -1.53 -3.42 -2.41
CA GLY A 159 -1.00 -2.08 -2.62
C GLY A 159 -0.97 -1.23 -1.35
N ILE A 160 -2.04 -1.27 -0.54
CA ILE A 160 -2.09 -0.59 0.77
C ILE A 160 -0.98 -1.11 1.68
N ASN A 161 -0.78 -2.42 1.73
CA ASN A 161 0.28 -3.02 2.53
C ASN A 161 1.67 -2.58 2.07
N ALA A 162 1.97 -2.67 0.77
CA ALA A 162 3.27 -2.25 0.24
C ALA A 162 3.51 -0.76 0.52
N HIS A 163 2.52 0.09 0.25
CA HIS A 163 2.68 1.52 0.42
C HIS A 163 2.76 1.94 1.90
N ILE A 164 1.87 1.46 2.76
CA ILE A 164 1.79 1.94 4.14
C ILE A 164 2.77 1.21 5.06
N THR A 165 2.97 -0.09 4.90
CA THR A 165 3.89 -0.84 5.77
C THR A 165 5.34 -0.60 5.35
N TYR A 166 5.64 -0.66 4.05
CA TYR A 166 7.01 -0.57 3.53
C TYR A 166 7.41 0.88 3.23
N ASP A 167 6.77 1.54 2.26
CA ASP A 167 7.25 2.86 1.79
C ASP A 167 7.24 3.92 2.88
N LEU A 168 6.23 3.91 3.75
CA LEU A 168 6.05 4.94 4.76
C LEU A 168 7.17 4.94 5.80
N THR A 169 7.66 3.75 6.17
CA THR A 169 8.78 3.60 7.11
C THR A 169 10.01 4.37 6.61
N TYR A 170 10.34 4.22 5.33
CA TYR A 170 11.49 4.88 4.74
C TYR A 170 11.24 6.34 4.41
N THR A 171 10.01 6.67 3.99
CA THR A 171 9.61 8.06 3.72
C THR A 171 9.81 8.95 4.95
N LEU A 172 9.33 8.53 6.11
CA LEU A 172 9.48 9.29 7.36
C LEU A 172 10.95 9.42 7.78
N GLY A 173 11.77 8.40 7.48
CA GLY A 173 13.22 8.46 7.68
C GLY A 173 13.91 9.48 6.78
N ASP A 174 13.54 9.53 5.50
CA ASP A 174 14.15 10.41 4.50
C ASP A 174 13.83 11.89 4.75
N ILE A 175 12.56 12.21 5.06
CA ILE A 175 12.12 13.60 5.30
C ILE A 175 12.53 14.11 6.68
N GLY A 176 12.93 13.22 7.58
CA GLY A 176 13.33 13.53 8.94
C GLY A 176 12.16 13.85 9.87
N ILE A 177 12.15 13.18 11.02
CA ILE A 177 11.17 13.40 12.09
C ILE A 177 11.66 14.36 13.18
N ASP A 178 12.87 14.91 13.04
CA ASP A 178 13.47 15.90 13.95
C ASP A 178 13.94 17.13 13.18
N PRO A 179 14.09 18.31 13.83
CA PRO A 179 13.53 18.64 15.15
C PRO A 179 11.98 18.60 15.15
N ASP A 180 11.37 18.96 16.27
CA ASP A 180 9.90 19.11 16.41
C ASP A 180 9.10 17.83 16.20
N ARG A 181 9.67 16.70 16.66
CA ARG A 181 9.10 15.35 16.55
C ARG A 181 7.65 15.25 17.01
N ASP A 182 7.28 15.95 18.09
CA ASP A 182 5.90 15.94 18.60
C ASP A 182 4.91 16.64 17.66
N ALA A 183 5.32 17.74 17.01
CA ALA A 183 4.49 18.44 16.03
C ALA A 183 4.34 17.60 14.75
N LYS A 184 5.45 17.05 14.24
CA LYS A 184 5.45 16.13 13.09
C LYS A 184 4.64 14.87 13.36
N ARG A 185 4.68 14.36 14.60
CA ARG A 185 3.83 13.25 15.04
C ARG A 185 2.35 13.60 14.99
N ALA A 186 1.98 14.77 15.48
CA ALA A 186 0.60 15.24 15.44
C ALA A 186 0.09 15.40 14.00
N ASP A 187 0.92 15.90 13.09
CA ASP A 187 0.59 16.00 11.67
C ASP A 187 0.49 14.62 10.99
N HIS A 188 1.40 13.70 11.29
CA HIS A 188 1.28 12.29 10.85
C HIS A 188 -0.03 11.64 11.33
N ASP A 189 -0.41 11.88 12.58
CA ASP A 189 -1.65 11.36 13.15
C ASP A 189 -2.91 12.03 12.56
N ARG A 190 -2.81 13.31 12.14
CA ARG A 190 -3.88 14.00 11.42
C ARG A 190 -4.15 13.36 10.05
N ILE A 191 -3.10 12.90 9.34
CA ILE A 191 -3.27 12.10 8.12
C ILE A 191 -4.02 10.80 8.43
N ASN A 192 -3.77 10.12 9.56
CA ASN A 192 -4.52 8.91 9.93
C ASN A 192 -6.03 9.16 9.98
N ALA A 193 -6.46 10.30 10.51
CA ALA A 193 -7.87 10.66 10.61
C ALA A 193 -8.52 10.92 9.25
N ILE A 194 -7.76 11.50 8.31
CA ILE A 194 -8.18 11.64 6.90
C ILE A 194 -8.34 10.25 6.28
N LEU A 195 -7.33 9.40 6.42
CA LEU A 195 -7.29 8.06 5.84
C LEU A 195 -8.38 7.13 6.39
N ALA A 196 -8.74 7.23 7.68
CA ALA A 196 -9.78 6.40 8.28
C ALA A 196 -11.14 6.55 7.58
N ARG A 197 -11.50 7.78 7.16
CA ARG A 197 -12.75 8.04 6.42
C ARG A 197 -12.70 7.45 5.01
N LEU A 198 -11.53 7.52 4.37
CA LEU A 198 -11.33 7.03 3.00
C LEU A 198 -11.32 5.49 2.96
N VAL A 199 -10.72 4.83 3.95
CA VAL A 199 -10.75 3.36 4.06
C VAL A 199 -12.16 2.87 4.28
N GLN A 200 -12.95 3.49 5.15
CA GLN A 200 -14.37 3.14 5.30
C GLN A 200 -15.11 3.26 3.96
N THR A 201 -14.84 4.33 3.22
CA THR A 201 -15.48 4.55 1.91
C THR A 201 -15.06 3.51 0.88
N ALA A 202 -13.79 3.09 0.86
CA ALA A 202 -13.30 2.03 -0.01
C ALA A 202 -13.88 0.66 0.36
N GLN A 203 -14.03 0.37 1.66
CA GLN A 203 -14.71 -0.84 2.14
C GLN A 203 -16.18 -0.86 1.71
N ASP A 204 -16.90 0.25 1.91
CA ASP A 204 -18.29 0.37 1.48
C ASP A 204 -18.42 0.21 -0.04
N ALA A 205 -17.45 0.72 -0.82
CA ALA A 205 -17.40 0.55 -2.26
C ALA A 205 -17.21 -0.92 -2.66
N LEU A 206 -16.29 -1.65 -2.01
CA LEU A 206 -16.12 -3.08 -2.23
C LEU A 206 -17.41 -3.85 -1.94
N VAL A 207 -18.04 -3.59 -0.79
CA VAL A 207 -19.31 -4.23 -0.40
C VAL A 207 -20.40 -3.96 -1.43
N GLU A 208 -20.56 -2.72 -1.89
CA GLU A 208 -21.54 -2.36 -2.92
C GLU A 208 -21.26 -3.06 -4.25
N THR A 209 -20.00 -3.04 -4.71
CA THR A 209 -19.60 -3.71 -5.96
C THR A 209 -19.92 -5.20 -5.89
N TYR A 210 -19.56 -5.89 -4.82
CA TYR A 210 -19.84 -7.32 -4.68
C TYR A 210 -21.33 -7.64 -4.51
N ALA A 211 -22.09 -6.79 -3.80
CA ALA A 211 -23.53 -6.94 -3.64
C ALA A 211 -24.29 -6.72 -4.95
N ALA A 212 -23.91 -5.71 -5.74
CA ALA A 212 -24.52 -5.40 -7.03
C ALA A 212 -24.30 -6.52 -8.06
N VAL A 213 -23.18 -7.24 -7.92
CA VAL A 213 -22.77 -8.34 -8.81
C VAL A 213 -23.41 -9.68 -8.40
N GLY A 214 -24.08 -9.75 -7.24
CA GLY A 214 -24.81 -10.95 -6.83
C GLY A 214 -23.92 -12.12 -6.41
N ILE A 215 -22.68 -11.84 -6.00
CA ILE A 215 -21.73 -12.87 -5.57
C ILE A 215 -22.13 -13.42 -4.19
N ALA A 216 -22.86 -14.54 -4.17
CA ALA A 216 -23.27 -15.22 -2.94
C ALA A 216 -22.05 -15.79 -2.18
N GLY A 217 -21.95 -15.52 -0.87
CA GLY A 217 -20.87 -16.01 0.00
C GLY A 217 -19.78 -14.99 0.35
N ILE A 218 -19.91 -13.75 -0.12
CA ILE A 218 -18.93 -12.67 0.14
C ILE A 218 -18.76 -12.38 1.64
N ASP A 219 -19.81 -12.50 2.45
CA ASP A 219 -19.74 -12.23 3.90
C ASP A 219 -18.73 -13.15 4.61
N ARG A 220 -18.56 -14.41 4.15
CA ARG A 220 -17.53 -15.33 4.68
C ARG A 220 -16.11 -15.03 4.19
N LEU A 221 -15.98 -14.23 3.13
CA LEU A 221 -14.70 -13.75 2.60
C LEU A 221 -14.32 -12.43 3.26
N LEU A 222 -15.30 -11.56 3.54
CA LEU A 222 -15.14 -10.28 4.23
C LEU A 222 -15.01 -10.44 5.76
N ASP A 223 -15.62 -11.45 6.38
CA ASP A 223 -15.48 -11.74 7.83
C ASP A 223 -14.01 -12.00 8.23
N PRO A 224 -13.22 -12.82 7.51
CA PRO A 224 -11.78 -12.94 7.72
C PRO A 224 -11.00 -11.69 7.31
N LEU A 225 -11.55 -10.84 6.45
CA LEU A 225 -10.95 -9.55 6.12
C LEU A 225 -11.08 -8.56 7.28
N ASP A 226 -12.10 -8.63 8.14
CA ASP A 226 -12.18 -7.82 9.37
C ASP A 226 -11.04 -8.15 10.35
N ASP A 227 -10.70 -9.44 10.51
CA ASP A 227 -9.55 -9.88 11.34
C ASP A 227 -8.18 -9.61 10.65
N ARG A 228 -8.12 -9.62 9.30
CA ARG A 228 -6.89 -9.28 8.54
C ARG A 228 -6.69 -7.77 8.41
N LEU A 229 -7.77 -6.99 8.40
CA LEU A 229 -7.78 -5.55 8.61
C LEU A 229 -7.33 -5.20 10.03
N ALA A 230 -7.45 -6.10 11.01
CA ALA A 230 -6.81 -5.94 12.31
C ALA A 230 -5.28 -6.11 12.23
N LEU A 231 -4.76 -7.01 11.38
CA LEU A 231 -3.32 -7.15 11.07
C LEU A 231 -2.78 -6.00 10.21
N LEU A 232 -3.61 -5.46 9.31
CA LEU A 232 -3.33 -4.31 8.43
C LEU A 232 -3.92 -3.01 8.97
N GLY A 233 -4.26 -2.97 10.26
CA GLY A 233 -4.98 -1.85 10.85
C GLY A 233 -4.26 -0.57 10.52
N LEU A 234 -4.88 0.28 9.68
CA LEU A 234 -4.25 1.46 9.09
C LEU A 234 -3.51 2.30 10.13
N LYS A 235 -4.11 2.47 11.31
CA LYS A 235 -3.50 3.13 12.46
C LYS A 235 -2.30 2.37 13.02
N GLY A 236 -2.40 1.06 13.21
CA GLY A 236 -1.32 0.20 13.70
C GLY A 236 -0.13 0.15 12.76
N THR A 237 -0.35 0.00 11.45
CA THR A 237 0.72 0.02 10.44
C THR A 237 1.41 1.38 10.36
N ARG A 238 0.64 2.47 10.45
CA ARG A 238 1.21 3.83 10.46
C ARG A 238 1.94 4.14 11.77
N GLU A 239 1.52 3.57 12.89
CA GLU A 239 2.27 3.59 14.16
C GLU A 239 3.58 2.82 14.03
N PHE A 240 3.54 1.62 13.43
CA PHE A 240 4.73 0.80 13.18
C PHE A 240 5.75 1.56 12.32
N ALA A 241 5.30 2.20 11.23
CA ALA A 241 6.17 3.01 10.38
C ALA A 241 6.78 4.20 11.14
N TRP A 242 5.98 4.89 11.97
CA TRP A 242 6.49 5.96 12.83
C TRP A 242 7.54 5.45 13.83
N ARG A 243 7.28 4.33 14.50
CA ARG A 243 8.21 3.70 15.44
C ARG A 243 9.51 3.30 14.76
N ASN A 244 9.45 2.82 13.52
CA ASN A 244 10.65 2.51 12.73
C ASN A 244 11.42 3.77 12.34
N ALA A 245 10.74 4.85 11.95
CA ALA A 245 11.40 6.14 11.71
C ALA A 245 12.13 6.66 12.95
N VAL A 246 11.50 6.53 14.13
CA VAL A 246 12.13 6.83 15.43
C VAL A 246 13.35 5.95 15.67
N LEU A 247 13.28 4.65 15.38
CA LEU A 247 14.44 3.75 15.52
C LEU A 247 15.59 4.13 14.58
N ARG A 248 15.29 4.52 13.33
CA ARG A 248 16.30 5.01 12.39
C ARG A 248 16.95 6.32 12.85
N ALA A 249 16.17 7.21 13.49
CA ALA A 249 16.68 8.47 14.01
C ALA A 249 17.51 8.31 15.30
N ASP A 250 17.09 7.42 16.21
CA ASP A 250 17.66 7.31 17.55
C ASP A 250 18.81 6.28 17.65
N LEU A 251 18.87 5.27 16.77
CA LEU A 251 19.90 4.24 16.79
C LEU A 251 21.07 4.55 15.83
N PRO A 252 22.29 4.06 16.12
CA PRO A 252 23.39 4.11 15.15
C PRO A 252 23.01 3.41 13.84
N ALA A 253 23.34 4.02 12.69
CA ALA A 253 22.95 3.54 11.36
C ALA A 253 23.20 2.03 11.16
N TRP A 254 24.37 1.52 11.55
CA TRP A 254 24.73 0.10 11.40
C TRP A 254 23.80 -0.89 12.12
N ALA A 255 23.13 -0.44 13.19
CA ALA A 255 22.20 -1.26 13.97
C ALA A 255 20.73 -0.92 13.63
N GLY A 256 20.41 0.37 13.54
CA GLY A 256 19.06 0.86 13.28
C GLY A 256 18.55 0.47 11.90
N GLU A 257 19.36 0.63 10.86
CA GLU A 257 18.96 0.34 9.48
C GLU A 257 18.70 -1.15 9.31
N ARG A 258 19.68 -2.02 9.60
CA ARG A 258 19.52 -3.47 9.46
C ARG A 258 18.31 -4.02 10.23
N TYR A 259 18.06 -3.51 11.44
CA TYR A 259 16.93 -3.95 12.25
C TYR A 259 15.59 -3.48 11.67
N VAL A 260 15.51 -2.22 11.24
CA VAL A 260 14.30 -1.65 10.64
C VAL A 260 14.02 -2.29 9.28
N ASP A 261 15.04 -2.52 8.47
CA ASP A 261 14.91 -3.16 7.16
C ASP A 261 14.34 -4.58 7.33
N TRP A 262 14.94 -5.39 8.22
CA TRP A 262 14.43 -6.72 8.54
C TRP A 262 12.98 -6.71 9.02
N ARG A 263 12.62 -5.83 9.98
CA ARG A 263 11.25 -5.74 10.51
C ARG A 263 10.26 -5.34 9.43
N THR A 264 10.61 -4.33 8.63
CA THR A 264 9.74 -3.76 7.61
C THR A 264 9.49 -4.77 6.52
N GLU A 265 10.54 -5.38 5.97
CA GLU A 265 10.43 -6.40 4.94
C GLU A 265 9.68 -7.65 5.42
N THR A 266 9.96 -8.10 6.64
CA THR A 266 9.27 -9.26 7.25
C THR A 266 7.78 -9.00 7.39
N LEU A 267 7.40 -7.84 7.94
CA LEU A 267 6.00 -7.52 8.18
C LEU A 267 5.25 -7.30 6.86
N SER A 268 5.82 -6.52 5.94
CA SER A 268 5.17 -6.23 4.65
C SER A 268 5.04 -7.47 3.78
N THR A 269 6.07 -8.31 3.71
CA THR A 269 6.04 -9.54 2.89
C THR A 269 5.12 -10.60 3.51
N GLY A 270 5.16 -10.74 4.84
CA GLY A 270 4.28 -11.64 5.56
C GLY A 270 2.80 -11.25 5.45
N ALA A 271 2.49 -9.95 5.53
CA ALA A 271 1.14 -9.45 5.31
C ALA A 271 0.66 -9.70 3.88
N ALA A 272 1.52 -9.51 2.87
CA ALA A 272 1.21 -9.85 1.48
C ALA A 272 0.89 -11.35 1.31
N ALA A 273 1.67 -12.24 1.94
CA ALA A 273 1.38 -13.68 1.95
C ALA A 273 0.02 -14.02 2.58
N VAL A 274 -0.36 -13.34 3.67
CA VAL A 274 -1.70 -13.51 4.28
C VAL A 274 -2.81 -13.05 3.34
N VAL A 275 -2.61 -11.93 2.63
CA VAL A 275 -3.60 -11.44 1.65
C VAL A 275 -3.76 -12.42 0.50
N LEU A 276 -2.66 -13.02 -0.01
CA LEU A 276 -2.68 -13.98 -1.11
C LEU A 276 -3.23 -15.36 -0.76
N ALA A 277 -3.20 -15.76 0.51
CA ALA A 277 -3.77 -17.02 0.98
C ALA A 277 -5.12 -16.80 1.68
N PRO A 278 -6.23 -16.59 0.94
CA PRO A 278 -7.54 -16.45 1.55
C PRO A 278 -7.96 -17.77 2.22
N ASP A 279 -8.73 -17.69 3.31
CA ASP A 279 -9.22 -18.87 4.06
C ASP A 279 -10.45 -19.49 3.36
N VAL A 280 -10.38 -19.57 2.03
CA VAL A 280 -11.38 -20.14 1.14
C VAL A 280 -10.67 -21.14 0.22
N ASP A 281 -11.35 -22.23 -0.14
CA ASP A 281 -10.77 -23.22 -1.04
C ASP A 281 -10.54 -22.63 -2.45
N GLY A 282 -9.60 -23.23 -3.19
CA GLY A 282 -9.18 -22.73 -4.51
C GLY A 282 -10.30 -22.70 -5.55
N ASP A 283 -11.27 -23.61 -5.49
CA ASP A 283 -12.41 -23.64 -6.42
C ASP A 283 -13.35 -22.46 -6.15
N THR A 284 -13.61 -22.15 -4.87
CA THR A 284 -14.36 -20.96 -4.48
C THR A 284 -13.64 -19.68 -4.94
N ALA A 285 -12.33 -19.57 -4.71
CA ALA A 285 -11.55 -18.41 -5.15
C ALA A 285 -11.55 -18.25 -6.68
N ALA A 286 -11.48 -19.35 -7.44
CA ALA A 286 -11.57 -19.31 -8.90
C ALA A 286 -12.94 -18.81 -9.39
N ARG A 287 -14.03 -19.34 -8.83
CA ARG A 287 -15.40 -18.89 -9.19
C ARG A 287 -15.63 -17.40 -8.91
N LEU A 288 -15.07 -16.90 -7.82
CA LEU A 288 -15.16 -15.48 -7.46
C LEU A 288 -14.41 -14.61 -8.48
N ARG A 289 -13.23 -15.04 -8.92
CA ARG A 289 -12.46 -14.34 -9.97
C ARG A 289 -13.19 -14.35 -11.31
N ASP A 290 -13.77 -15.49 -11.69
CA ASP A 290 -14.57 -15.58 -12.91
C ASP A 290 -15.77 -14.63 -12.84
N ALA A 291 -16.47 -14.58 -11.71
CA ALA A 291 -17.58 -13.67 -11.49
C ALA A 291 -17.14 -12.19 -11.52
N GLU A 292 -16.01 -11.82 -10.92
CA GLU A 292 -15.43 -10.47 -11.01
C GLU A 292 -15.09 -10.08 -12.45
N ALA A 293 -14.58 -11.02 -13.25
CA ALA A 293 -14.21 -10.78 -14.63
C ALA A 293 -15.43 -10.61 -15.54
N GLU A 294 -16.52 -11.37 -15.31
CA GLU A 294 -17.77 -11.26 -16.09
C GLU A 294 -18.42 -9.87 -16.00
N VAL A 295 -18.25 -9.19 -14.87
CA VAL A 295 -18.91 -7.91 -14.58
C VAL A 295 -17.97 -6.71 -14.52
N ASP A 296 -16.69 -6.90 -14.83
CA ASP A 296 -15.64 -5.90 -14.68
C ASP A 296 -15.68 -5.21 -13.29
N ALA A 297 -15.60 -6.03 -12.25
CA ALA A 297 -15.68 -5.57 -10.86
C ALA A 297 -14.57 -4.55 -10.53
N ALA A 298 -13.42 -4.63 -11.19
CA ALA A 298 -12.31 -3.69 -11.01
C ALA A 298 -12.70 -2.28 -11.46
N SER A 299 -13.27 -2.12 -12.67
CA SER A 299 -13.77 -0.83 -13.14
C SER A 299 -14.92 -0.32 -12.27
N ALA A 300 -15.87 -1.18 -11.89
CA ALA A 300 -16.99 -0.81 -11.03
C ALA A 300 -16.53 -0.31 -9.65
N PHE A 301 -15.52 -0.96 -9.07
CA PHE A 301 -14.89 -0.51 -7.82
C PHE A 301 -14.23 0.86 -8.01
N CYS A 302 -13.42 1.04 -9.07
CA CYS A 302 -12.74 2.30 -9.33
C CYS A 302 -13.74 3.46 -9.52
N GLU A 303 -14.82 3.25 -10.27
CA GLU A 303 -15.89 4.23 -10.45
C GLU A 303 -16.59 4.58 -9.14
N THR A 304 -16.86 3.57 -8.31
CA THR A 304 -17.52 3.76 -7.01
C THR A 304 -16.65 4.59 -6.06
N VAL A 305 -15.35 4.28 -5.99
CA VAL A 305 -14.37 5.06 -5.21
C VAL A 305 -14.32 6.50 -5.71
N ARG A 306 -14.25 6.72 -7.04
CA ARG A 306 -14.21 8.06 -7.64
C ARG A 306 -15.48 8.88 -7.40
N ARG A 307 -16.64 8.24 -7.30
CA ARG A 307 -17.94 8.89 -7.05
C ARG A 307 -18.07 9.35 -5.60
N ARG A 308 -17.47 8.62 -4.66
CA ARG A 308 -17.63 8.84 -3.21
C ARG A 308 -16.52 9.68 -2.59
N LEU A 309 -15.35 9.76 -3.24
CA LEU A 309 -14.16 10.51 -2.80
C LEU A 309 -13.82 11.65 -3.76
#